data_AF-K1UB32-F1
#
_entry.id   AF-K1UB32-F1
#
_cell.length_a   1.000
_cell.length_b   1.000
_cell.length_c   1.000
_cell.angle_alpha   90.00
_cell.angle_beta   90.00
_cell.angle_gamma   90.00
#
_symmetry.space_group_name_H-M   'P 1'
#
loop_
_entity.id
_entity.type
_entity.pdbx_description
1 polymer ?
#
loop_
_entity_poly.entity_id
_entity_poly.type
_entity_poly.pdbx_seq_one_letter_code
_entity_poly.pdbx_strand_id
1 'polypeptide(L)'
;MYHFQYVAKKELKPAKKQLMELIHKVQDEVRDNFTFQYEFVGSVQRNMVTWDVKSNVGFDFDVNIRVNDDDEEFEAKDIKKILVRAFNNHAWKYGYDSCEDSTRVFTIKVKDRKNSRIRHSCDFAVVNDYGNNRQEYIRFNKQRKNYTWEEQT
;
A
#
# COMPACT_ATOMS: atom_id res chain seq x y z
N MET A 1 20.53 19.35 1.48
CA MET A 1 21.45 18.19 1.54
C MET A 1 20.76 17.09 2.35
N TYR A 2 20.38 15.99 1.70
CA TYR A 2 19.67 14.87 2.34
C TYR A 2 20.61 14.08 3.26
N HIS A 3 20.10 13.61 4.40
CA HIS A 3 20.88 12.82 5.37
C HIS A 3 20.19 11.47 5.58
N PHE A 4 20.36 10.57 4.61
CA PHE A 4 19.76 9.25 4.68
C PHE A 4 20.49 8.35 5.68
N GLN A 5 19.71 7.68 6.53
CA GLN A 5 20.19 6.61 7.41
C GLN A 5 19.37 5.34 7.18
N TYR A 6 20.01 4.18 7.31
CA TYR A 6 19.31 2.90 7.32
C TYR A 6 18.38 2.80 8.53
N VAL A 7 17.18 2.28 8.31
CA VAL A 7 16.23 2.01 9.39
C VAL A 7 16.73 0.80 10.19
N ALA A 8 16.72 0.91 11.51
CA ALA A 8 17.14 -0.20 12.34
C ALA A 8 16.14 -1.37 12.21
N LYS A 9 16.65 -2.61 12.10
CA LYS A 9 15.80 -3.82 12.01
C LYS A 9 14.80 -3.94 13.16
N LYS A 10 15.14 -3.44 14.35
CA LYS A 10 14.27 -3.42 15.53
C LYS A 10 13.05 -2.49 15.38
N GLU A 11 13.12 -1.49 14.51
CA GLU A 11 12.01 -0.58 14.20
C GLU A 11 11.21 -1.08 13.00
N LEU A 12 11.91 -1.58 11.97
CA LEU A 12 11.29 -2.07 10.74
C LEU A 12 10.46 -3.35 10.97
N LYS A 13 10.97 -4.31 11.74
CA LYS A 13 10.31 -5.61 11.95
C LYS A 13 8.94 -5.49 12.63
N PRO A 14 8.77 -4.76 13.76
CA PRO A 14 7.46 -4.60 14.37
C PRO A 14 6.46 -3.88 13.47
N ALA A 15 6.88 -2.82 12.77
CA ALA A 15 6.02 -2.10 11.84
C ALA A 15 5.55 -3.01 10.68
N LYS A 16 6.47 -3.78 10.09
CA LYS A 16 6.13 -4.76 9.04
C LYS A 16 5.15 -5.82 9.55
N LYS A 17 5.33 -6.31 10.78
CA LYS A 17 4.42 -7.30 11.40
C LYS A 17 3.01 -6.74 11.57
N GLN A 18 2.88 -5.52 12.11
CA GLN A 18 1.59 -4.86 12.27
C GLN A 18 0.89 -4.63 10.93
N LEU A 19 1.65 -4.26 9.89
CA LEU A 19 1.14 -4.10 8.54
C LEU A 19 0.65 -5.42 7.95
N MET A 20 1.35 -6.53 8.16
CA MET A 20 0.88 -7.87 7.75
C MET A 20 -0.41 -8.27 8.48
N GLU A 21 -0.49 -8.03 9.79
CA GLU A 21 -1.71 -8.30 10.57
C GLU A 21 -2.90 -7.47 10.06
N LEU A 22 -2.68 -6.20 9.71
CA LEU A 22 -3.69 -5.35 9.07
C LEU A 22 -4.15 -5.92 7.72
N ILE A 23 -3.21 -6.31 6.85
CA ILE A 23 -3.53 -6.89 5.53
C ILE A 23 -4.36 -8.16 5.70
N HIS A 24 -4.03 -9.04 6.67
CA HIS A 24 -4.82 -10.24 6.94
C HIS A 24 -6.26 -9.92 7.38
N LYS A 25 -6.45 -8.86 8.19
CA LYS A 25 -7.81 -8.40 8.55
C LYS A 25 -8.58 -7.90 7.34
N VAL A 26 -7.92 -7.19 6.43
CA VAL A 26 -8.53 -6.75 5.17
C VAL A 26 -8.90 -7.95 4.30
N GLN A 27 -8.03 -8.98 4.20
CA GLN A 27 -8.34 -10.22 3.50
C GLN A 27 -9.57 -10.94 4.08
N ASP A 28 -9.70 -10.97 5.41
CA ASP A 28 -10.89 -11.53 6.07
C ASP A 28 -12.16 -10.73 5.73
N GLU A 29 -12.08 -9.40 5.72
CA GLU A 29 -13.24 -8.52 5.47
C GLU A 29 -13.76 -8.62 4.02
N VAL A 30 -12.86 -8.68 3.04
CA VAL A 30 -13.25 -8.65 1.61
C VAL A 30 -13.53 -10.03 1.02
N ARG A 31 -13.45 -11.10 1.83
CA ARG A 31 -13.51 -12.50 1.35
C ARG A 31 -14.78 -12.85 0.58
N ASP A 32 -15.90 -12.21 0.91
CA ASP A 32 -17.19 -12.41 0.20
C ASP A 32 -17.24 -11.68 -1.16
N ASN A 33 -16.28 -10.78 -1.43
CA ASN A 33 -16.11 -10.13 -2.72
C ASN A 33 -15.04 -10.82 -3.56
N PHE A 34 -13.83 -10.91 -3.03
CA PHE A 34 -12.70 -11.58 -3.71
C PHE A 34 -11.62 -11.96 -2.69
N THR A 35 -10.69 -12.81 -3.13
CA THR A 35 -9.45 -13.04 -2.39
C THR A 35 -8.31 -12.27 -3.05
N PHE A 36 -7.22 -12.02 -2.32
CA PHE A 36 -6.05 -11.37 -2.91
C PHE A 36 -4.75 -11.85 -2.26
N GLN A 37 -3.68 -11.82 -3.03
CA GLN A 37 -2.30 -12.01 -2.56
C GLN A 37 -1.61 -10.65 -2.38
N TYR A 38 -0.59 -10.60 -1.54
CA TYR A 38 0.20 -9.37 -1.37
C TYR A 38 1.71 -9.68 -1.33
N GLU A 39 2.51 -8.73 -1.81
CA GLU A 39 3.96 -8.83 -1.87
C GLU A 39 4.60 -7.50 -1.45
N PHE A 40 5.55 -7.56 -0.51
CA PHE A 40 6.40 -6.42 -0.20
C PHE A 40 7.45 -6.25 -1.30
N VAL A 41 7.45 -5.10 -1.95
CA VAL A 41 8.37 -4.75 -3.04
C VAL A 41 9.32 -3.64 -2.60
N GLY A 42 10.12 -3.13 -3.54
CA GLY A 42 10.93 -1.93 -3.31
C GLY A 42 12.06 -2.12 -2.30
N SER A 43 12.26 -1.10 -1.46
CA SER A 43 13.40 -1.01 -0.53
C SER A 43 13.40 -2.12 0.52
N VAL A 44 12.20 -2.56 0.94
CA VAL A 44 11.99 -3.60 1.95
C VAL A 44 12.45 -4.96 1.44
N GLN A 45 12.13 -5.30 0.20
CA GLN A 45 12.55 -6.56 -0.44
C GLN A 45 14.08 -6.65 -0.54
N ARG A 46 14.74 -5.50 -0.78
CA ARG A 46 16.21 -5.40 -0.91
C ARG A 46 16.92 -5.21 0.42
N ASN A 47 16.19 -5.13 1.54
CA ASN A 47 16.73 -4.77 2.86
C ASN A 47 17.55 -3.46 2.84
N MET A 48 17.11 -2.49 2.03
CA MET A 48 17.74 -1.18 1.83
C MET A 48 16.81 -0.03 2.26
N VAL A 49 16.04 -0.23 3.33
CA VAL A 49 15.11 0.79 3.83
C VAL A 49 15.89 1.91 4.52
N THR A 50 15.71 3.13 4.03
CA THR A 50 16.35 4.34 4.57
C THR A 50 15.30 5.39 4.90
N TRP A 51 15.69 6.39 5.69
CA TRP A 51 14.88 7.60 5.92
C TRP A 51 15.79 8.82 6.03
N ASP A 52 15.31 9.99 5.62
CA ASP A 52 16.05 11.25 5.80
C ASP A 52 15.83 11.78 7.22
N VAL A 53 16.88 11.73 8.04
CA VAL A 53 16.82 12.09 9.46
C VAL A 53 16.52 13.56 9.73
N LYS A 54 16.72 14.41 8.72
CA LYS A 54 16.42 15.85 8.79
C LYS A 54 15.03 16.19 8.27
N SER A 55 14.35 15.24 7.64
CA SER A 55 13.00 15.41 7.12
C SER A 55 11.95 15.01 8.15
N ASN A 56 10.70 15.44 7.91
CA ASN A 56 9.53 14.95 8.63
C ASN A 56 8.95 13.66 8.01
N VAL A 57 9.65 13.04 7.06
CA VAL A 57 9.22 11.84 6.35
C VAL A 57 9.87 10.62 7.02
N GLY A 58 9.03 9.66 7.36
CA GLY A 58 9.46 8.37 7.90
C GLY A 58 9.97 7.45 6.80
N PHE A 59 10.21 6.19 7.14
CA PHE A 59 10.44 5.16 6.14
C PHE A 59 9.11 4.64 5.57
N ASP A 60 9.17 4.05 4.40
CA ASP A 60 8.02 3.60 3.63
C ASP A 60 8.08 2.09 3.35
N PHE A 61 6.90 1.49 3.23
CA PHE A 61 6.69 0.17 2.69
C PHE A 61 5.97 0.29 1.35
N ASP A 62 6.42 -0.48 0.36
CA ASP A 62 5.71 -0.66 -0.91
C ASP A 62 5.12 -2.06 -0.94
N VAL A 63 3.81 -2.16 -1.20
CA VAL A 63 3.10 -3.44 -1.28
C VAL A 63 2.31 -3.52 -2.58
N ASN A 64 2.55 -4.58 -3.33
CA ASN A 64 1.69 -4.98 -4.44
C ASN A 64 0.55 -5.86 -3.90
N ILE A 65 -0.68 -5.58 -4.30
CA ILE A 65 -1.88 -6.39 -4.06
C ILE A 65 -2.32 -6.98 -5.40
N ARG A 66 -2.49 -8.30 -5.46
CA ARG A 66 -2.98 -9.05 -6.63
C ARG A 66 -4.32 -9.65 -6.29
N VAL A 67 -5.38 -9.14 -6.88
CA VAL A 67 -6.73 -9.62 -6.65
C VAL A 67 -6.98 -10.85 -7.51
N ASN A 68 -7.54 -11.89 -6.91
CA ASN A 68 -7.97 -13.09 -7.62
C ASN A 68 -9.40 -12.84 -8.09
N ASP A 69 -9.54 -12.28 -9.28
CA ASP A 69 -10.80 -11.97 -9.98
C ASP A 69 -10.71 -12.47 -11.42
N ASP A 70 -10.46 -13.78 -11.57
CA ASP A 70 -10.19 -14.42 -12.86
C ASP A 70 -11.39 -14.36 -13.82
N ASP A 71 -12.60 -14.25 -13.27
CA ASP A 71 -13.85 -14.10 -14.02
C ASP A 71 -14.18 -12.64 -14.38
N GLU A 72 -13.28 -11.69 -14.03
CA GLU A 72 -13.43 -10.24 -14.25
C GLU A 72 -14.77 -9.68 -13.73
N GLU A 73 -15.21 -10.15 -12.56
CA GLU A 73 -16.50 -9.76 -11.98
C GLU A 73 -16.49 -8.31 -11.46
N PHE A 74 -15.30 -7.73 -11.19
CA PHE A 74 -15.16 -6.40 -10.62
C PHE A 74 -14.43 -5.42 -11.55
N GLU A 75 -15.04 -4.24 -11.74
CA GLU A 75 -14.34 -3.14 -12.38
C GLU A 75 -13.16 -2.66 -11.51
N ALA A 76 -12.11 -2.12 -12.13
CA ALA A 76 -10.94 -1.56 -11.43
C ALA A 76 -11.31 -0.54 -10.33
N LYS A 77 -12.39 0.21 -10.55
CA LYS A 77 -12.93 1.16 -9.57
C LYS A 77 -13.49 0.46 -8.34
N ASP A 78 -14.20 -0.65 -8.51
CA ASP A 78 -14.84 -1.36 -7.43
C ASP A 78 -13.80 -2.10 -6.59
N ILE A 79 -12.83 -2.75 -7.23
CA ILE A 79 -11.67 -3.35 -6.55
C ILE A 79 -10.98 -2.32 -5.65
N LYS A 80 -10.61 -1.16 -6.20
CA LYS A 80 -9.91 -0.10 -5.46
C LYS A 80 -10.74 0.41 -4.28
N LYS A 81 -12.04 0.64 -4.48
CA LYS A 81 -12.94 1.13 -3.44
C LYS A 81 -13.18 0.13 -2.33
N ILE A 82 -13.37 -1.15 -2.66
CA ILE A 82 -13.53 -2.24 -1.69
C ILE A 82 -12.28 -2.31 -0.80
N LEU A 83 -11.09 -2.33 -1.41
CA LEU A 83 -9.83 -2.34 -0.67
C LEU A 83 -9.67 -1.10 0.21
N VAL A 84 -9.82 0.11 -0.32
CA VAL A 84 -9.66 1.36 0.45
C VAL A 84 -10.65 1.41 1.63
N ARG A 85 -11.90 0.98 1.43
CA ARG A 85 -12.90 0.90 2.49
C ARG A 85 -12.47 -0.08 3.59
N ALA A 86 -12.06 -1.29 3.22
CA ALA A 86 -11.65 -2.32 4.17
C ALA A 86 -10.39 -1.91 4.95
N PHE A 87 -9.41 -1.30 4.28
CA PHE A 87 -8.25 -0.71 4.97
C PHE A 87 -8.69 0.36 5.98
N ASN A 88 -9.57 1.29 5.60
CA ASN A 88 -10.07 2.32 6.52
C ASN A 88 -10.80 1.73 7.76
N ASN A 89 -11.48 0.59 7.62
CA ASN A 89 -12.19 -0.07 8.72
C ASN A 89 -11.24 -0.68 9.78
N HIS A 90 -9.99 -0.94 9.42
CA HIS A 90 -9.03 -1.65 10.28
C HIS A 90 -7.76 -0.86 10.60
N ALA A 91 -7.33 0.05 9.73
CA ALA A 91 -6.08 0.80 9.80
C ALA A 91 -5.87 1.52 11.14
N TRP A 92 -6.94 2.13 11.68
CA TRP A 92 -6.90 2.88 12.94
C TRP A 92 -6.47 2.02 14.15
N LYS A 93 -6.76 0.71 14.14
CA LYS A 93 -6.37 -0.24 15.21
C LYS A 93 -4.85 -0.41 15.29
N TYR A 94 -4.15 -0.10 14.20
CA TYR A 94 -2.70 -0.21 14.07
C TYR A 94 -2.03 1.18 14.06
N GLY A 95 -2.78 2.25 14.35
CA GLY A 95 -2.25 3.62 14.45
C GLY A 95 -2.09 4.34 13.10
N TYR A 96 -2.61 3.77 12.02
CA TYR A 96 -2.65 4.44 10.72
C TYR A 96 -3.85 5.40 10.63
N ASP A 97 -3.63 6.54 9.97
CA ASP A 97 -4.72 7.41 9.51
C ASP A 97 -5.49 6.77 8.35
N SER A 98 -6.61 7.39 7.95
CA SER A 98 -7.38 7.01 6.77
C SER A 98 -6.52 7.00 5.49
N CYS A 99 -6.84 6.09 4.58
CA CYS A 99 -6.19 5.98 3.27
C CYS A 99 -6.22 7.31 2.50
N GLU A 100 -5.07 7.66 1.94
CA GLU A 100 -4.90 8.74 0.98
C GLU A 100 -4.84 8.11 -0.42
N ASP A 101 -5.86 8.33 -1.25
CA ASP A 101 -5.93 7.77 -2.60
C ASP A 101 -5.17 8.64 -3.60
N SER A 102 -4.16 8.06 -4.23
CA SER A 102 -3.28 8.71 -5.20
C SER A 102 -3.47 8.10 -6.60
N THR A 103 -2.79 8.66 -7.60
CA THR A 103 -2.96 8.24 -9.00
C THR A 103 -2.69 6.74 -9.23
N ARG A 104 -1.71 6.14 -8.56
CA ARG A 104 -1.29 4.74 -8.81
C ARG A 104 -1.50 3.85 -7.59
N VAL A 105 -1.41 4.43 -6.40
CA VAL A 105 -1.42 3.74 -5.12
C VAL A 105 -2.44 4.36 -4.20
N PHE A 106 -2.88 3.62 -3.19
CA PHE A 106 -3.47 4.23 -2.00
C PHE A 106 -2.47 4.08 -0.84
N THR A 107 -2.37 5.10 -0.01
CA THR A 107 -1.33 5.20 1.02
C THR A 107 -1.96 5.26 2.41
N ILE A 108 -1.41 4.54 3.37
CA ILE A 108 -1.71 4.74 4.81
C ILE A 108 -0.47 5.27 5.52
N LYS A 109 -0.67 6.06 6.57
CA LYS A 109 0.43 6.73 7.30
C LYS A 109 0.23 6.64 8.81
N VAL A 110 1.29 6.27 9.53
CA VAL A 110 1.37 6.47 10.99
C VAL A 110 2.00 7.83 11.24
N LYS A 111 1.26 8.76 11.84
CA LYS A 111 1.73 10.13 12.09
C LYS A 111 2.00 10.36 13.58
N ASP A 112 3.18 10.90 13.87
CA ASP A 112 3.49 11.53 15.15
C ASP A 112 3.02 12.99 15.10
N ARG A 113 1.77 13.22 15.52
CA ARG A 113 1.13 14.54 15.47
C ARG A 113 1.78 15.55 16.42
N LYS A 114 2.42 15.10 17.51
CA LYS A 114 3.10 15.98 18.47
C LYS A 114 4.35 16.61 17.86
N ASN A 115 5.06 15.84 17.06
CA ASN A 115 6.30 16.25 16.41
C ASN A 115 6.10 16.59 14.92
N SER A 116 4.85 16.68 14.44
CA SER A 116 4.50 16.95 13.04
C SER A 116 5.26 16.09 12.03
N ARG A 117 5.42 14.79 12.33
CA ARG A 117 6.26 13.86 11.58
C ARG A 117 5.51 12.60 11.18
N ILE A 118 5.81 12.05 10.01
CA ILE A 118 5.38 10.70 9.61
C ILE A 118 6.39 9.70 10.21
N ARG A 119 5.90 8.71 10.95
CA ARG A 119 6.75 7.64 11.50
C ARG A 119 7.10 6.63 10.42
N HIS A 120 6.07 6.15 9.73
CA HIS A 120 6.20 5.34 8.53
C HIS A 120 4.90 5.39 7.72
N SER A 121 4.99 5.01 6.45
CA SER A 121 3.86 4.88 5.54
C SER A 121 3.87 3.54 4.82
N CYS A 122 2.75 3.17 4.21
CA CYS A 122 2.68 2.07 3.28
C CYS A 122 1.89 2.47 2.05
N ASP A 123 2.48 2.30 0.88
CA ASP A 123 1.87 2.49 -0.42
C ASP A 123 1.40 1.14 -0.97
N PHE A 124 0.14 1.07 -1.38
CA PHE A 124 -0.46 -0.13 -1.96
C PHE A 124 -0.79 0.09 -3.43
N ALA A 125 -0.07 -0.63 -4.30
CA ALA A 125 -0.41 -0.75 -5.72
C ALA A 125 -1.32 -1.97 -5.90
N VAL A 126 -2.44 -1.80 -6.60
CA VAL A 126 -3.25 -2.95 -7.04
C VAL A 126 -2.77 -3.31 -8.43
N VAL A 127 -2.22 -4.51 -8.58
CA VAL A 127 -1.53 -4.96 -9.78
C VAL A 127 -2.10 -6.28 -10.27
N ASN A 128 -1.93 -6.52 -11.57
CA ASN A 128 -2.23 -7.78 -12.21
C ASN A 128 -1.04 -8.17 -13.10
N ASP A 129 -0.57 -9.41 -12.96
CA ASP A 129 0.56 -9.93 -13.74
C ASP A 129 0.00 -10.74 -14.92
N TYR A 130 0.43 -10.41 -16.13
CA TYR A 130 0.02 -11.09 -17.36
C TYR A 130 1.25 -11.40 -18.21
N GLY A 131 1.08 -12.22 -19.26
CA GLY A 131 2.16 -12.94 -19.96
C GLY A 131 3.49 -12.20 -20.17
N ASN A 132 4.59 -12.96 -20.27
CA ASN A 132 5.96 -12.45 -20.51
C ASN A 132 6.44 -11.38 -19.51
N ASN A 133 6.23 -11.61 -18.20
CA ASN A 133 6.65 -10.69 -17.13
C ASN A 133 6.07 -9.26 -17.28
N ARG A 134 4.88 -9.14 -17.85
CA ARG A 134 4.18 -7.86 -17.93
C ARG A 134 3.31 -7.70 -16.70
N GLN A 135 3.12 -6.44 -16.31
CA GLN A 135 2.29 -6.07 -15.18
C GLN A 135 1.47 -4.87 -15.58
N GLU A 136 0.24 -4.82 -15.09
CA GLU A 136 -0.61 -3.64 -15.13
C GLU A 136 -1.00 -3.27 -13.71
N TYR A 137 -1.48 -2.03 -13.54
CA TYR A 137 -1.91 -1.53 -12.24
C TYR A 137 -3.17 -0.68 -12.37
N ILE A 138 -3.97 -0.67 -11.30
CA ILE A 138 -5.15 0.20 -11.23
C ILE A 138 -4.70 1.64 -11.01
N ARG A 139 -4.96 2.48 -12.02
CA ARG A 139 -4.67 3.91 -12.02
C ARG A 139 -5.93 4.75 -11.89
N PHE A 140 -5.92 5.75 -11.02
CA PHE A 140 -6.92 6.81 -10.99
C PHE A 140 -6.59 7.89 -12.04
N ASN A 141 -7.43 8.02 -13.06
CA ASN A 141 -7.35 9.07 -14.06
C ASN A 141 -8.02 10.36 -13.54
N LYS A 142 -7.21 11.35 -13.13
CA LYS A 142 -7.71 12.62 -12.57
C LYS A 142 -8.60 13.42 -13.52
N GLN A 143 -8.33 13.38 -14.82
CA GLN A 143 -9.09 14.14 -15.81
C GLN A 143 -10.48 13.55 -16.03
N ARG A 144 -10.55 12.21 -16.15
CA ARG A 144 -11.80 11.47 -16.40
C ARG A 144 -12.52 11.06 -15.12
N LYS A 145 -11.88 11.21 -13.95
CA LYS A 145 -12.37 10.81 -12.62
C LYS A 145 -12.83 9.34 -12.57
N ASN A 146 -12.08 8.45 -13.22
CA ASN A 146 -12.33 7.02 -13.23
C ASN A 146 -11.05 6.23 -12.92
N TYR A 147 -11.20 4.92 -12.73
CA TYR A 147 -10.08 4.00 -12.53
C TYR A 147 -9.97 3.08 -13.74
N THR A 148 -8.74 2.82 -14.19
CA THR A 148 -8.43 1.96 -15.33
C THR A 148 -7.24 1.08 -15.01
N TRP A 149 -7.18 -0.11 -15.61
CA TRP A 149 -5.95 -0.89 -15.71
C TRP A 149 -5.03 -0.23 -16.73
N GLU A 150 -3.77 -0.04 -16.37
CA GLU A 150 -2.76 0.61 -17.20
C GLU A 150 -1.47 -0.19 -17.13
N GLU A 151 -0.80 -0.37 -18.27
CA GLU A 151 0.45 -1.12 -18.33
C GLU A 151 1.56 -0.45 -17.50
N GLN A 152 2.30 -1.28 -16.78
CA GLN A 152 3.53 -0.90 -16.11
C GLN A 152 4.66 -0.83 -17.17
N THR A 153 4.88 0.36 -17.71
CA THR A 153 6.05 0.68 -18.55
C THR A 153 7.32 0.89 -17.75
#